data_AF-A0A1M5QJ33-F1
#
_entry.id   AF-A0A1M5QJ33-F1
#
_cell.length_a   1.000
_cell.length_b   1.000
_cell.length_c   1.000
_cell.angle_alpha   90.00
_cell.angle_beta   90.00
_cell.angle_gamma   90.00
#
_symmetry.space_group_name_H-M   'P 1'
#
loop_
_entity.id
_entity.type
_entity.pdbx_description
1 polymer ?
#
loop_
_entity_poly.entity_id
_entity_poly.type
_entity_poly.pdbx_seq_one_letter_code
_entity_poly.pdbx_strand_id
1 'polypeptide(L)'
;MNRRTPELALLTGLLLAAPVGAFALWATSDLSRSLLTGVGLLYPFAVYAVHHDDDPTAVLPPRAVAAAGTLVGGLVVADAVATAALGSGVATLRGVFFGLLVAAPAWAYAVGYAPRRSLPNGRALLLAGVVAGAALLVAGLFLETPFGAAAALVLWIAGALAARSAGFAASADARLGAVAAGVVLGVAILFAALLVGSVSSAAVLSAVALALAPAVYYGVTVETASFE
;
A
#
# COMPACT_ATOMS: atom_id res chain seq x y z
N MET A 1 16.61 -14.93 27.03
CA MET A 1 16.87 -14.59 25.61
C MET A 1 17.00 -13.08 25.49
N ASN A 2 17.94 -12.58 24.69
CA ASN A 2 18.45 -11.22 24.77
C ASN A 2 17.40 -10.20 24.27
N ARG A 3 16.63 -9.59 25.19
CA ARG A 3 15.52 -8.66 24.90
C ARG A 3 15.89 -7.42 24.06
N ARG A 4 17.18 -7.14 23.81
CA ARG A 4 17.65 -5.88 23.20
C ARG A 4 17.93 -5.93 21.69
N THR A 5 17.86 -7.10 21.05
CA THR A 5 18.20 -7.23 19.63
C THR A 5 17.23 -6.47 18.70
N PRO A 6 15.89 -6.49 18.92
CA PRO A 6 14.95 -5.77 18.07
C PRO A 6 15.06 -4.24 18.17
N GLU A 7 15.21 -3.70 19.39
CA GLU A 7 15.45 -2.26 19.62
C GLU A 7 16.70 -1.76 18.90
N LEU A 8 17.79 -2.52 18.98
CA LEU A 8 19.05 -2.17 18.32
C LEU A 8 18.93 -2.19 16.80
N ALA A 9 18.15 -3.11 16.24
CA ALA A 9 17.86 -3.14 14.80
C ALA A 9 17.15 -1.86 14.36
N LEU A 10 16.13 -1.41 15.09
CA LEU A 10 15.42 -0.16 14.80
C LEU A 10 16.33 1.06 14.89
N LEU A 11 17.16 1.14 15.93
CA LEU A 11 18.15 2.21 16.09
C LEU A 11 19.16 2.21 14.94
N THR A 12 19.62 1.04 14.52
CA THR A 12 20.55 0.90 13.38
C THR A 12 19.89 1.35 12.08
N GLY A 13 18.65 0.92 11.82
CA GLY A 13 17.88 1.36 10.67
C GLY A 13 17.65 2.86 10.65
N LEU A 14 17.34 3.46 11.80
CA LEU A 14 17.15 4.91 11.92
C LEU A 14 18.46 5.69 11.72
N LEU A 15 19.56 5.23 12.33
CA LEU A 15 20.89 5.83 12.20
C LEU A 15 21.45 5.69 10.78
N LEU A 16 20.99 4.71 10.00
CA LEU A 16 21.31 4.58 8.58
C LEU A 16 20.41 5.48 7.73
N ALA A 17 19.09 5.38 7.93
CA ALA A 17 18.09 6.02 7.08
C ALA A 17 18.09 7.54 7.21
N ALA A 18 18.19 8.09 8.43
CA ALA A 18 18.08 9.54 8.65
C ALA A 18 19.26 10.32 8.05
N PRO A 19 20.54 9.96 8.28
CA PRO A 19 21.67 10.67 7.66
C PRO A 19 21.70 10.50 6.14
N VAL A 20 21.43 9.30 5.62
CA VAL A 20 21.42 9.07 4.17
C VAL A 20 20.27 9.85 3.50
N GLY A 21 19.08 9.83 4.10
CA GLY A 21 17.95 10.63 3.61
C GLY A 21 18.21 12.13 3.67
N ALA A 22 18.80 12.64 4.76
CA ALA A 22 19.17 14.05 4.89
C ALA A 22 20.26 14.46 3.89
N PHE A 23 21.27 13.61 3.69
CA PHE A 23 22.30 13.84 2.68
C PHE A 23 21.73 13.83 1.27
N ALA A 24 20.85 12.86 0.94
CA ALA A 24 20.17 12.81 -0.35
C ALA A 24 19.35 14.07 -0.60
N LEU A 25 18.63 14.56 0.41
CA LEU A 25 17.84 15.79 0.32
C LEU A 25 18.74 17.00 0.06
N TRP A 26 19.83 17.13 0.82
CA TRP A 26 20.81 18.19 0.63
C TRP A 26 21.45 18.15 -0.77
N ALA A 27 21.82 16.97 -1.24
CA ALA A 27 22.53 16.79 -2.51
C ALA A 27 21.61 16.95 -3.74
N THR A 28 20.34 16.56 -3.65
CA THR A 28 19.43 16.51 -4.81
C THR A 28 18.33 17.56 -4.79
N SER A 29 18.04 18.16 -3.62
CA SER A 29 16.85 19.00 -3.39
C SER A 29 15.52 18.32 -3.75
N ASP A 30 15.49 16.98 -3.89
CA ASP A 30 14.30 16.19 -4.21
C ASP A 30 13.78 15.52 -2.94
N LEU A 31 12.70 16.07 -2.39
CA LEU A 31 12.10 15.60 -1.14
C LEU A 31 11.56 14.18 -1.26
N SER A 32 10.75 13.90 -2.28
CA SER A 32 10.15 12.58 -2.50
C SER A 32 11.19 11.48 -2.60
N ARG A 33 12.23 11.65 -3.44
CA ARG A 33 13.26 10.62 -3.62
C ARG A 33 14.07 10.40 -2.34
N SER A 34 14.35 11.47 -1.61
CA SER A 34 15.11 11.41 -0.36
C SER A 34 14.31 10.67 0.73
N LEU A 35 13.01 10.95 0.86
CA LEU A 35 12.12 10.24 1.77
C LEU A 35 11.98 8.77 1.40
N LEU A 36 11.76 8.45 0.11
CA LEU A 36 11.66 7.07 -0.36
C LEU A 36 12.94 6.28 -0.11
N THR A 37 14.10 6.92 -0.27
CA THR A 37 15.40 6.31 0.04
C THR A 37 15.51 6.01 1.53
N GLY A 38 15.18 6.98 2.39
CA GLY A 38 15.19 6.78 3.84
C GLY A 38 14.23 5.67 4.29
N VAL A 39 13.00 5.65 3.78
CA VAL A 39 12.01 4.60 4.09
C VAL A 39 12.47 3.24 3.60
N GLY A 40 13.01 3.16 2.37
CA GLY A 40 13.53 1.92 1.80
C GLY A 40 14.68 1.33 2.62
N LEU A 41 15.50 2.18 3.24
CA LEU A 41 16.55 1.75 4.17
C LEU A 41 16.00 1.36 5.55
N LEU A 42 14.96 2.03 6.05
CA LEU A 42 14.41 1.79 7.39
C LEU A 42 13.57 0.51 7.48
N TYR A 43 12.76 0.22 6.45
CA TYR A 43 11.77 -0.85 6.49
C TYR A 43 12.31 -2.26 6.71
N PRO A 44 13.43 -2.69 6.11
CA PRO A 44 14.02 -3.99 6.40
C PRO A 44 14.33 -4.19 7.90
N PHE A 45 14.82 -3.15 8.58
CA PHE A 45 15.09 -3.19 10.01
C PHE A 45 13.81 -3.21 10.84
N ALA A 46 12.79 -2.45 10.43
CA ALA A 46 11.48 -2.49 11.07
C ALA A 46 10.83 -3.88 10.96
N VAL A 47 10.86 -4.48 9.76
CA VAL A 47 10.36 -5.85 9.54
C VAL A 47 11.14 -6.85 10.38
N TYR A 48 12.47 -6.74 10.41
CA TYR A 48 13.31 -7.60 11.26
C TYR A 48 12.92 -7.50 12.74
N ALA A 49 12.79 -6.28 13.26
CA ALA A 49 12.40 -6.06 14.65
C ALA A 49 11.02 -6.64 14.96
N VAL A 50 10.02 -6.40 14.09
CA VAL A 50 8.66 -6.94 14.27
C VAL A 50 8.64 -8.47 14.25
N HIS A 51 9.46 -9.11 13.41
CA HIS A 51 9.47 -10.57 13.29
C HIS A 51 10.19 -11.29 14.44
N HIS A 52 11.16 -10.63 15.08
CA HIS A 52 12.03 -11.25 16.10
C HIS A 52 11.76 -10.74 17.52
N ASP A 53 10.81 -9.82 17.70
CA ASP A 53 10.35 -9.36 19.00
C ASP A 53 9.08 -10.10 19.43
N ASP A 54 9.02 -10.50 20.70
CA ASP A 54 7.85 -11.15 21.29
C ASP A 54 6.72 -10.13 21.51
N ASP A 55 7.05 -8.86 21.79
CA ASP A 55 6.10 -7.76 21.92
C ASP A 55 6.61 -6.51 21.19
N PRO A 56 6.47 -6.45 19.85
CA PRO A 56 6.94 -5.33 19.07
C PRO A 56 6.19 -4.02 19.39
N THR A 57 5.03 -4.09 20.03
CA THR A 57 4.20 -2.90 20.31
C THR A 57 4.76 -2.03 21.44
N ALA A 58 5.64 -2.60 22.27
CA ALA A 58 6.34 -1.88 23.33
C ALA A 58 7.28 -0.78 22.77
N VAL A 59 7.94 -1.07 21.64
CA VAL A 59 8.90 -0.15 21.00
C VAL A 59 8.29 0.59 19.81
N LEU A 60 7.34 -0.04 19.12
CA LEU A 60 6.64 0.51 17.96
C LEU A 60 5.14 0.67 18.29
N PRO A 61 4.73 1.73 19.00
CA PRO A 61 3.31 1.95 19.28
C PRO A 61 2.50 2.00 17.97
N PRO A 62 1.51 1.11 17.75
CA PRO A 62 0.79 0.97 16.48
C PRO A 62 0.26 2.30 15.91
N ARG A 63 -0.29 3.15 16.77
CA ARG A 63 -0.82 4.48 16.38
C ARG A 63 0.28 5.44 15.93
N ALA A 64 1.43 5.43 16.60
CA ALA A 64 2.56 6.29 16.25
C ALA A 64 3.15 5.86 14.91
N VAL A 65 3.27 4.55 14.66
CA VAL A 65 3.73 4.02 13.37
C VAL A 65 2.77 4.39 12.24
N ALA A 66 1.45 4.23 12.44
CA ALA A 66 0.46 4.64 11.44
C ALA A 66 0.53 6.14 11.14
N ALA A 67 0.65 6.98 12.18
CA ALA A 67 0.77 8.42 12.04
C ALA A 67 2.04 8.81 11.28
N ALA A 68 3.20 8.23 11.64
CA ALA A 68 4.45 8.47 10.95
C ALA A 68 4.39 8.05 9.48
N GLY A 69 3.88 6.85 9.18
CA GLY A 69 3.70 6.37 7.81
C GLY A 69 2.75 7.25 7.00
N THR A 70 1.66 7.72 7.61
CA THR A 70 0.70 8.64 6.98
C THR A 70 1.33 10.00 6.71
N LEU A 71 2.10 10.54 7.64
CA LEU A 71 2.79 11.83 7.48
C LEU A 71 3.83 11.75 6.37
N VAL A 72 4.72 10.75 6.39
CA VAL A 72 5.75 10.60 5.35
C VAL A 72 5.12 10.32 3.99
N GLY A 73 4.14 9.41 3.92
CA GLY A 73 3.39 9.16 2.69
C GLY A 73 2.69 10.40 2.17
N GLY A 74 2.05 11.18 3.05
CA GLY A 74 1.41 12.44 2.72
C GLY A 74 2.37 13.50 2.20
N LEU A 75 3.59 13.59 2.76
CA LEU A 75 4.65 14.47 2.25
C LEU A 75 5.08 14.10 0.83
N VAL A 76 5.19 12.81 0.51
CA VAL A 76 5.49 12.35 -0.86
C VAL A 76 4.39 12.76 -1.85
N VAL A 77 3.11 12.64 -1.44
CA VAL A 77 1.99 13.11 -2.27
C VAL A 77 2.03 14.63 -2.44
N ALA A 78 2.23 15.37 -1.34
CA ALA A 78 2.25 16.83 -1.34
C ALA A 78 3.40 17.38 -2.21
N ASP A 79 4.58 16.80 -2.11
CA ASP A 79 5.74 17.14 -2.94
C ASP A 79 5.46 16.89 -4.43
N ALA A 80 4.86 15.73 -4.77
CA ALA A 80 4.48 15.43 -6.14
C ALA A 80 3.43 16.41 -6.70
N VAL A 81 2.50 16.90 -5.86
CA VAL A 81 1.52 17.92 -6.25
C VAL A 81 2.17 19.30 -6.39
N ALA A 82 3.09 19.66 -5.49
CA ALA A 82 3.76 20.96 -5.50
C ALA A 82 4.76 21.10 -6.67
N THR A 83 5.42 20.02 -7.05
CA THR A 83 6.42 19.98 -8.14
C THR A 83 5.80 19.67 -9.50
N ALA A 84 4.53 19.25 -9.54
CA ALA A 84 3.80 19.12 -10.78
C ALA A 84 3.63 20.50 -11.44
N ALA A 85 4.04 20.63 -12.71
CA ALA A 85 3.57 21.74 -13.53
C ALA A 85 2.02 21.77 -13.46
N LEU A 86 1.45 22.97 -13.27
CA LEU A 86 0.02 23.20 -13.02
C LEU A 86 -0.85 22.24 -13.86
N GLY A 87 -1.52 21.30 -13.19
CA GLY A 87 -2.47 20.37 -13.82
C GLY A 87 -1.96 18.99 -14.24
N SER A 88 -0.72 18.59 -13.92
CA SER A 88 -0.25 17.23 -14.24
C SER A 88 -0.82 16.17 -13.29
N GLY A 89 -2.03 15.69 -13.59
CA GLY A 89 -2.68 14.59 -12.84
C GLY A 89 -1.83 13.31 -12.78
N VAL A 90 -0.96 13.08 -13.77
CA VAL A 90 -0.01 11.96 -13.79
C VAL A 90 1.01 12.06 -12.65
N ALA A 91 1.55 13.25 -12.41
CA ALA A 91 2.49 13.47 -11.32
C ALA A 91 1.82 13.24 -9.95
N THR A 92 0.56 13.68 -9.81
CA THR A 92 -0.25 13.41 -8.61
C THR A 92 -0.48 11.92 -8.41
N LEU A 93 -0.90 11.16 -9.42
CA LEU A 93 -1.10 9.71 -9.30
C LEU A 93 0.20 8.97 -8.96
N ARG A 94 1.32 9.40 -9.52
CA ARG A 94 2.65 8.88 -9.16
C ARG A 94 2.97 9.14 -7.68
N GLY A 95 2.72 10.37 -7.21
CA GLY A 95 2.86 10.74 -5.80
C GLY A 95 1.99 9.89 -4.89
N VAL A 96 0.70 9.71 -5.25
CA VAL A 96 -0.25 8.85 -4.51
C VAL A 96 0.26 7.43 -4.44
N PHE A 97 0.72 6.85 -5.55
CA PHE A 97 1.28 5.50 -5.56
C PHE A 97 2.45 5.34 -4.59
N PHE A 98 3.45 6.23 -4.66
CA PHE A 98 4.61 6.16 -3.78
C PHE A 98 4.26 6.48 -2.32
N GLY A 99 3.34 7.44 -2.08
CA GLY A 99 2.82 7.74 -0.76
C GLY A 99 2.10 6.55 -0.13
N LEU A 100 1.33 5.80 -0.93
CA LEU A 100 0.70 4.56 -0.49
C LEU A 100 1.72 3.45 -0.22
N LEU A 101 2.77 3.30 -1.04
CA LEU A 101 3.83 2.33 -0.76
C LEU A 101 4.55 2.61 0.57
N VAL A 102 4.68 3.89 0.96
CA VAL A 102 5.21 4.29 2.26
C VAL A 102 4.17 4.07 3.37
N ALA A 103 2.91 4.45 3.17
CA ALA A 103 1.93 4.39 4.25
C ALA A 103 1.39 2.97 4.51
N ALA A 104 1.26 2.14 3.47
CA ALA A 104 0.56 0.86 3.56
C ALA A 104 1.22 -0.13 4.53
N PRO A 105 2.56 -0.32 4.56
CA PRO A 105 3.18 -1.23 5.53
C PRO A 105 3.02 -0.75 6.98
N ALA A 106 3.13 0.56 7.21
CA ALA A 106 2.88 1.15 8.53
C ALA A 106 1.43 0.94 9.00
N TRP A 107 0.47 1.07 8.09
CA TRP A 107 -0.94 0.79 8.38
C TRP A 107 -1.21 -0.70 8.56
N ALA A 108 -0.60 -1.57 7.76
CA ALA A 108 -0.72 -3.02 7.93
C ALA A 108 -0.21 -3.47 9.30
N TYR A 109 0.93 -2.93 9.75
CA TYR A 109 1.43 -3.11 11.11
C TYR A 109 0.43 -2.59 12.15
N ALA A 110 0.02 -1.33 12.01
CA ALA A 110 -0.85 -0.68 12.99
C ALA A 110 -2.18 -1.42 13.17
N VAL A 111 -2.76 -1.88 12.08
CA VAL A 111 -4.04 -2.58 12.06
C VAL A 111 -3.90 -4.03 12.52
N GLY A 112 -2.77 -4.69 12.24
CA GLY A 112 -2.47 -6.04 12.73
C GLY A 112 -2.29 -6.11 14.25
N TYR A 113 -1.69 -5.08 14.84
CA TYR A 113 -1.41 -5.00 16.28
C TYR A 113 -2.40 -4.14 17.08
N ALA A 114 -3.33 -3.43 16.42
CA ALA A 114 -4.35 -2.64 17.12
C ALA A 114 -5.40 -3.56 17.79
N PRO A 115 -5.90 -3.18 18.99
CA PRO A 115 -7.04 -3.87 19.59
C PRO A 115 -8.25 -3.82 18.65
N ARG A 116 -8.89 -4.96 18.37
CA ARG A 116 -10.04 -5.05 17.44
C ARG A 116 -11.13 -4.01 17.70
N ARG A 117 -11.42 -3.72 18.98
CA ARG A 117 -12.42 -2.71 19.40
C ARG A 117 -12.13 -1.27 18.93
N SER A 118 -10.90 -0.99 18.50
CA SER A 118 -10.47 0.33 18.04
C SER A 118 -10.51 0.49 16.52
N LEU A 119 -10.80 -0.59 15.78
CA LEU A 119 -10.90 -0.55 14.33
C LEU A 119 -12.32 -0.14 13.89
N PRO A 120 -12.44 0.65 12.81
CA PRO A 120 -13.72 0.89 12.16
C PRO A 120 -14.37 -0.41 11.68
N ASN A 121 -15.66 -0.34 11.34
CA ASN A 121 -16.39 -1.48 10.77
C ASN A 121 -15.65 -2.06 9.55
N GLY A 122 -15.32 -3.35 9.59
CA GLY A 122 -14.56 -4.02 8.53
C GLY A 122 -15.21 -3.92 7.14
N ARG A 123 -16.55 -3.92 7.05
CA ARG A 123 -17.24 -3.70 5.76
C ARG A 123 -17.00 -2.30 5.20
N ALA A 124 -17.01 -1.29 6.07
CA ALA A 124 -16.74 0.09 5.67
C ALA A 124 -15.30 0.26 5.21
N LEU A 125 -14.33 -0.38 5.88
CA LEU A 125 -12.92 -0.38 5.45
C LEU A 125 -12.73 -1.05 4.10
N LEU A 126 -13.38 -2.19 3.85
CA LEU A 126 -13.34 -2.85 2.55
C LEU A 126 -13.92 -1.96 1.47
N LEU A 127 -15.11 -1.39 1.69
CA LEU A 127 -15.77 -0.51 0.73
C LEU A 127 -14.93 0.74 0.44
N ALA A 128 -14.33 1.34 1.46
CA ALA A 128 -13.44 2.47 1.28
C ALA A 128 -12.25 2.12 0.38
N GLY A 129 -11.59 0.98 0.63
CA GLY A 129 -10.49 0.50 -0.19
C GLY A 129 -10.90 0.20 -1.64
N VAL A 130 -12.05 -0.45 -1.84
CA VAL A 130 -12.59 -0.78 -3.16
C VAL A 130 -12.97 0.48 -3.94
N VAL A 131 -13.71 1.40 -3.33
CA VAL A 131 -14.20 2.63 -3.99
C VAL A 131 -13.03 3.55 -4.33
N ALA A 132 -12.14 3.80 -3.37
CA ALA A 132 -10.97 4.64 -3.63
C ALA A 132 -10.00 3.98 -4.62
N GLY A 133 -9.85 2.65 -4.56
CA GLY A 133 -9.05 1.90 -5.52
C GLY A 133 -9.63 1.98 -6.93
N ALA A 134 -10.94 1.80 -7.09
CA ALA A 134 -11.63 1.96 -8.37
C ALA A 134 -11.47 3.39 -8.93
N ALA A 135 -11.59 4.41 -8.07
CA ALA A 135 -11.37 5.80 -8.48
C ALA A 135 -9.94 6.03 -9.01
N LEU A 136 -8.92 5.50 -8.35
CA LEU A 136 -7.52 5.61 -8.78
C LEU A 136 -7.26 4.84 -10.08
N LEU A 137 -7.85 3.65 -10.24
CA LEU A 137 -7.74 2.86 -11.46
C LEU A 137 -8.35 3.61 -12.65
N VAL A 138 -9.57 4.13 -12.47
CA VAL A 138 -10.27 4.92 -13.49
C VAL A 138 -9.47 6.18 -13.84
N ALA A 139 -8.96 6.91 -12.84
CA ALA A 139 -8.10 8.07 -13.08
C ALA A 139 -6.82 7.70 -13.85
N GLY A 140 -6.21 6.54 -13.56
CA GLY A 140 -5.06 6.03 -14.27
C GLY A 140 -5.33 5.73 -15.74
N LEU A 141 -6.49 5.13 -16.04
CA LEU A 141 -6.94 4.89 -17.41
C LEU A 141 -7.16 6.21 -18.16
N PHE A 142 -7.88 7.17 -17.56
CA PHE A 142 -8.12 8.47 -18.19
C PHE A 142 -6.84 9.27 -18.47
N LEU A 143 -5.84 9.13 -17.61
CA LEU A 143 -4.56 9.81 -17.74
C LEU A 143 -3.50 8.96 -18.46
N GLU A 144 -3.89 7.80 -18.99
CA GLU A 144 -3.02 6.84 -19.70
C GLU A 144 -1.72 6.54 -18.94
N THR A 145 -1.84 6.35 -17.62
CA THR A 145 -0.70 6.17 -16.73
C THR A 145 -0.82 4.90 -15.87
N PRO A 146 0.28 4.16 -15.69
CA PRO A 146 0.28 2.95 -14.88
C PRO A 146 0.11 3.20 -13.37
N PHE A 147 0.35 4.43 -12.89
CA PHE A 147 0.33 4.73 -11.46
C PHE A 147 -1.04 4.59 -10.82
N GLY A 148 -2.13 4.82 -11.57
CA GLY A 148 -3.49 4.64 -11.06
C GLY A 148 -3.82 3.18 -10.73
N ALA A 149 -3.48 2.26 -11.66
CA ALA A 149 -3.65 0.82 -11.44
C ALA A 149 -2.78 0.31 -10.29
N ALA A 150 -1.53 0.75 -10.21
CA ALA A 150 -0.61 0.35 -9.16
C ALA A 150 -1.07 0.85 -7.77
N ALA A 151 -1.53 2.11 -7.68
CA ALA A 151 -2.09 2.67 -6.45
C ALA A 151 -3.39 1.95 -6.03
N ALA A 152 -4.26 1.64 -7.00
CA ALA A 152 -5.48 0.89 -6.78
C ALA A 152 -5.22 -0.50 -6.19
N LEU A 153 -4.22 -1.22 -6.72
CA LEU A 153 -3.81 -2.52 -6.21
C LEU A 153 -3.39 -2.45 -4.74
N VAL A 154 -2.50 -1.51 -4.40
CA VAL A 154 -2.03 -1.31 -3.01
C VAL A 154 -3.19 -1.00 -2.08
N LEU A 155 -4.07 -0.08 -2.47
CA LEU A 155 -5.17 0.36 -1.62
C LEU A 155 -6.24 -0.72 -1.44
N TRP A 156 -6.52 -1.49 -2.49
CA TRP A 156 -7.45 -2.61 -2.42
C TRP A 156 -6.92 -3.69 -1.46
N ILE A 157 -5.64 -4.08 -1.59
CA ILE A 157 -5.03 -5.08 -0.70
C ILE A 157 -5.02 -4.58 0.74
N ALA A 158 -4.60 -3.33 0.96
CA ALA A 158 -4.58 -2.72 2.30
C ALA A 158 -6.00 -2.67 2.92
N GLY A 159 -7.00 -2.25 2.15
CA GLY A 159 -8.39 -2.20 2.60
C GLY A 159 -8.96 -3.58 2.92
N ALA A 160 -8.66 -4.59 2.10
CA ALA A 160 -9.12 -5.96 2.32
C ALA A 160 -8.47 -6.61 3.55
N LEU A 161 -7.17 -6.38 3.77
CA LEU A 161 -6.47 -6.83 4.97
C LEU A 161 -6.98 -6.10 6.22
N ALA A 162 -7.23 -4.79 6.13
CA ALA A 162 -7.78 -4.00 7.23
C ALA A 162 -9.24 -4.38 7.57
N ALA A 163 -10.03 -4.76 6.57
CA ALA A 163 -11.36 -5.31 6.81
C ALA A 163 -11.28 -6.64 7.60
N ARG A 164 -10.34 -7.51 7.22
CA ARG A 164 -10.15 -8.81 7.87
C ARG A 164 -9.72 -8.68 9.32
N SER A 165 -8.75 -7.85 9.63
CA SER A 165 -8.30 -7.59 11.01
C SER A 165 -9.41 -6.97 11.88
N ALA A 166 -10.31 -6.19 11.27
CA ALA A 166 -11.53 -5.68 11.90
C ALA A 166 -12.64 -6.73 12.07
N GLY A 167 -12.39 -8.00 11.71
CA GLY A 167 -13.29 -9.14 11.88
C GLY A 167 -14.22 -9.42 10.70
N PHE A 168 -14.05 -8.75 9.56
CA PHE A 168 -14.80 -9.10 8.36
C PHE A 168 -14.22 -10.34 7.68
N ALA A 169 -15.00 -11.41 7.62
CA ALA A 169 -14.65 -12.63 6.91
C ALA A 169 -15.59 -12.80 5.70
N ALA A 170 -15.01 -12.74 4.49
CA ALA A 170 -15.72 -13.07 3.27
C ALA A 170 -15.87 -14.59 3.14
N SER A 171 -17.04 -15.06 2.67
CA SER A 171 -17.23 -16.49 2.36
C SER A 171 -16.29 -16.94 1.25
N ALA A 172 -16.02 -18.25 1.17
CA ALA A 172 -15.19 -18.82 0.09
C ALA A 172 -15.74 -18.45 -1.30
N ASP A 173 -17.05 -18.58 -1.48
CA ASP A 173 -17.75 -18.24 -2.73
C ASP A 173 -17.62 -16.76 -3.09
N ALA A 174 -17.74 -15.86 -2.10
CA ALA A 174 -17.58 -14.42 -2.34
C ALA A 174 -16.14 -14.08 -2.78
N ARG A 175 -15.13 -14.75 -2.21
CA ARG A 175 -13.73 -14.54 -2.61
C ARG A 175 -13.45 -15.08 -4.01
N LEU A 176 -13.92 -16.30 -4.34
CA LEU A 176 -13.81 -16.86 -5.69
C LEU A 176 -14.57 -16.03 -6.72
N GLY A 177 -15.77 -15.56 -6.38
CA GLY A 177 -16.56 -14.65 -7.20
C GLY A 177 -15.83 -13.33 -7.47
N ALA A 178 -15.13 -12.78 -6.47
CA ALA A 178 -14.31 -11.58 -6.66
C ALA A 178 -13.13 -11.82 -7.61
N VAL A 179 -12.47 -12.98 -7.53
CA VAL A 179 -11.39 -13.37 -8.46
C VAL A 179 -11.95 -13.48 -9.89
N ALA A 180 -13.06 -14.20 -10.06
CA ALA A 180 -13.69 -14.35 -11.37
C ALA A 180 -14.13 -13.01 -11.96
N ALA A 181 -14.75 -12.14 -11.15
CA ALA A 181 -15.13 -10.79 -11.56
C ALA A 181 -13.91 -9.95 -11.97
N GLY A 182 -12.82 -10.02 -11.21
CA GLY A 182 -11.56 -9.34 -11.52
C GLY A 182 -10.97 -9.76 -12.86
N VAL A 183 -10.94 -11.08 -13.14
CA VAL A 183 -10.48 -11.62 -14.43
C VAL A 183 -11.38 -11.16 -15.58
N VAL A 184 -12.70 -11.28 -15.43
CA VAL A 184 -13.67 -10.88 -16.46
C VAL A 184 -13.55 -9.39 -16.77
N LEU A 185 -13.47 -8.53 -15.75
CA LEU A 185 -13.31 -7.09 -15.93
C LEU A 185 -11.96 -6.74 -16.56
N GLY A 186 -10.88 -7.43 -16.18
CA GLY A 186 -9.56 -7.24 -16.78
C GLY A 186 -9.56 -7.59 -18.28
N VAL A 187 -10.16 -8.71 -18.65
CA VAL A 187 -10.33 -9.11 -20.06
C VAL A 187 -11.17 -8.08 -20.81
N ALA A 188 -12.25 -7.58 -20.22
CA ALA A 188 -13.11 -6.57 -20.84
C ALA A 188 -12.35 -5.25 -21.13
N ILE A 189 -11.49 -4.80 -20.22
CA ILE A 189 -10.64 -3.61 -20.42
C ILE A 189 -9.67 -3.83 -21.59
N LEU A 190 -8.99 -4.97 -21.64
CA LEU A 190 -8.07 -5.29 -22.73
C LEU A 190 -8.79 -5.37 -24.08
N PHE A 191 -9.97 -5.99 -24.11
CA PHE A 191 -10.78 -6.08 -25.32
C PHE A 191 -11.24 -4.69 -25.78
N ALA A 192 -11.68 -3.83 -24.85
CA ALA A 192 -12.04 -2.45 -25.17
C ALA A 192 -10.84 -1.67 -25.73
N ALA A 193 -9.65 -1.83 -25.14
CA ALA A 193 -8.41 -1.20 -25.64
C ALA A 193 -8.06 -1.67 -27.07
N LEU A 194 -8.21 -2.96 -27.35
CA LEU A 194 -8.02 -3.51 -28.70
C LEU A 194 -9.02 -2.93 -29.72
N LEU A 195 -10.29 -2.76 -29.34
CA LEU A 195 -11.31 -2.15 -30.21
C LEU A 195 -11.03 -0.67 -30.53
N VAL A 196 -10.42 0.06 -29.59
CA VAL A 196 -9.98 1.45 -29.79
C VAL A 196 -8.68 1.52 -30.61
N GLY A 197 -8.01 0.38 -30.85
CA GLY A 197 -6.82 0.28 -31.69
C GLY A 197 -5.51 0.60 -30.97
N SER A 198 -5.52 0.73 -29.64
CA SER A 198 -4.31 0.97 -28.85
C SER A 198 -4.36 0.23 -27.51
N VAL A 199 -3.33 -0.56 -27.23
CA VAL A 199 -3.16 -1.23 -25.93
C VAL A 199 -2.08 -0.47 -25.16
N SER A 200 -2.50 0.43 -24.28
CA SER A 200 -1.59 1.17 -23.43
C SER A 200 -1.10 0.33 -22.25
N SER A 201 0.05 0.71 -21.68
CA SER A 201 0.56 0.09 -20.45
C SER A 201 -0.41 0.27 -19.28
N ALA A 202 -1.19 1.36 -19.26
CA ALA A 202 -2.23 1.62 -18.28
C ALA A 202 -3.39 0.63 -18.38
N ALA A 203 -3.85 0.30 -19.60
CA ALA A 203 -4.87 -0.71 -19.82
C ALA A 203 -4.39 -2.10 -19.36
N VAL A 204 -3.16 -2.49 -19.73
CA VAL A 204 -2.57 -3.77 -19.31
C VAL A 204 -2.44 -3.86 -17.80
N LEU A 205 -1.88 -2.85 -17.15
CA LEU A 205 -1.70 -2.88 -15.70
C LEU A 205 -3.03 -2.76 -14.93
N SER A 206 -4.03 -2.09 -15.48
CA SER A 206 -5.38 -2.08 -14.90
C SER A 206 -6.01 -3.47 -14.93
N ALA A 207 -5.89 -4.17 -16.07
CA ALA A 207 -6.38 -5.54 -16.19
C ALA A 207 -5.64 -6.50 -15.23
N VAL A 208 -4.31 -6.37 -15.14
CA VAL A 208 -3.49 -7.12 -14.20
C VAL A 208 -3.87 -6.82 -12.76
N ALA A 209 -4.05 -5.55 -12.39
CA ALA A 209 -4.44 -5.15 -11.04
C ALA A 209 -5.82 -5.70 -10.64
N LEU A 210 -6.80 -5.67 -11.55
CA LEU A 210 -8.15 -6.21 -11.31
C LEU A 210 -8.14 -7.71 -11.08
N ALA A 211 -7.30 -8.46 -11.80
CA ALA A 211 -7.16 -9.90 -11.58
C ALA A 211 -6.35 -10.21 -10.32
N LEU A 212 -5.22 -9.52 -10.12
CA LEU A 212 -4.29 -9.80 -9.03
C LEU A 212 -4.82 -9.42 -7.66
N ALA A 213 -5.50 -8.28 -7.52
CA ALA A 213 -5.96 -7.82 -6.23
C ALA A 213 -6.79 -8.90 -5.49
N PRO A 214 -7.93 -9.38 -6.04
CA PRO A 214 -8.70 -10.45 -5.40
C PRO A 214 -7.95 -11.77 -5.28
N ALA A 215 -7.07 -12.12 -6.24
CA ALA A 215 -6.29 -13.36 -6.19
C ALA A 215 -5.28 -13.37 -5.04
N VAL A 216 -4.56 -12.27 -4.82
CA VAL A 216 -3.60 -12.13 -3.71
C VAL A 216 -4.31 -12.22 -2.38
N TYR A 217 -5.44 -11.53 -2.21
CA TYR A 217 -6.23 -11.66 -0.97
C TYR A 217 -6.77 -13.07 -0.77
N TYR A 218 -7.25 -13.72 -1.83
CA TYR A 218 -7.65 -15.12 -1.73
C TYR A 218 -6.50 -15.99 -1.23
N GLY A 219 -5.32 -15.94 -1.85
CA GLY A 219 -4.15 -16.73 -1.45
C GLY A 219 -3.75 -16.51 0.00
N VAL A 220 -3.58 -15.25 0.41
CA VAL A 220 -3.15 -14.90 1.79
C VAL A 220 -4.20 -15.27 2.84
N THR A 221 -5.48 -15.32 2.49
CA THR A 221 -6.56 -15.63 3.44
C THR A 221 -7.00 -17.10 3.47
N VAL A 222 -6.62 -17.90 2.49
CA VAL A 222 -6.93 -19.34 2.46
C VAL A 222 -5.82 -20.13 3.16
N GLU A 223 -4.55 -19.82 2.91
CA GLU A 223 -3.43 -20.48 3.60
C GLU A 223 -3.44 -20.25 5.11
N THR A 224 -3.94 -19.10 5.57
CA THR A 224 -4.05 -18.82 7.01
C THR A 224 -5.20 -19.57 7.68
N ALA A 225 -6.19 -20.08 6.93
CA ALA A 225 -7.30 -20.86 7.48
C ALA A 225 -6.98 -22.35 7.64
N SER A 226 -5.90 -22.87 7.04
CA SER A 226 -5.48 -24.27 7.19
C SER A 226 -4.61 -24.53 8.43
N PHE A 227 -4.26 -23.49 9.18
CA PHE A 227 -3.44 -23.58 10.40
C PHE A 227 -4.17 -23.09 11.67
N GLU A 228 -5.44 -22.69 11.56
CA GLU A 228 -6.37 -22.47 12.69
C GLU A 228 -7.27 -23.70 12.87
#